data_AF-A0A3C1X8R6-F1
#
_entry.id   AF-A0A3C1X8R6-F1
#
_cell.length_a   1.000
_cell.length_b   1.000
_cell.length_c   1.000
_cell.angle_alpha   90.00
_cell.angle_beta   90.00
_cell.angle_gamma   90.00
#
_symmetry.space_group_name_H-M   'P 1'
#
loop_
_entity.id
_entity.type
_entity.pdbx_description
1 polymer ?
#
loop_
_entity_poly.entity_id
_entity_poly.type
_entity_poly.pdbx_seq_one_letter_code
_entity_poly.pdbx_strand_id
1 'polypeptide(L)'
;MSSGAGDDSDGEEFAGSADGLTPREKVRRFPTGPGVYLMKDAEGRVIYVGKAVNLRNRASSYFTAAAEVDRRTADLVPEIRDVDFIEAESEVDALLMEARLIKDIQPRFNSLLKDDKTFPYLQITTREDFPRVEFTRQPESSGVRLYGPFTSAGQLRGTIAVLQKIFRFRTCSLDIDEQDERWRWFRPCLLASINQCTAPCNLRISREDYREDIRRLRLFLDGGRRALLKELEESMKQASRELRFEKAARIRDEIQALESLNLRGDLESHAQPEVFYTDPRKGLEGLRKLLGLSEIPRRIEGLDIAHLQGSETVASLVQFIDGLPFKPGYRKFRIQTVDGVDDFASMREVITRRFTRLNDEGEAFPDLLLIDGGKGQLNAVMETFQLLQIAPPPTVSLAKREEEIYVPGESEPHRLSRHSWALRLLQYIRDEAHRFAQHYHHMLRRRSSLGQQERQGRRRGKRRDGADG
;
A
#
# COMPACT_ATOMS: atom_id res chain seq x y z
N MET A 1 -60.09 -40.83 -20.81
CA MET A 1 -59.21 -39.66 -20.53
C MET A 1 -58.08 -40.19 -19.66
N SER A 2 -57.08 -40.85 -20.26
CA SER A 2 -55.80 -40.26 -20.69
C SER A 2 -55.05 -39.68 -19.48
N SER A 3 -54.13 -40.46 -18.88
CA SER A 3 -52.66 -40.36 -19.07
C SER A 3 -52.06 -39.24 -18.20
N GLY A 4 -51.06 -39.40 -17.36
CA GLY A 4 -50.08 -40.47 -17.12
C GLY A 4 -48.92 -39.85 -16.31
N ALA A 5 -48.16 -40.71 -15.62
CA ALA A 5 -46.72 -40.69 -15.32
C ALA A 5 -45.99 -39.32 -15.25
N GLY A 6 -45.24 -38.96 -14.21
CA GLY A 6 -44.12 -39.67 -13.58
C GLY A 6 -42.87 -38.77 -13.69
N ASP A 7 -42.17 -38.58 -12.57
CA ASP A 7 -40.78 -38.06 -12.36
C ASP A 7 -40.76 -37.44 -10.94
N ASP A 8 -40.65 -38.20 -9.86
CA ASP A 8 -39.44 -38.87 -9.36
C ASP A 8 -38.20 -38.75 -10.26
N SER A 9 -37.49 -37.63 -10.11
CA SER A 9 -36.07 -37.52 -10.50
C SER A 9 -35.23 -37.35 -9.25
N ASP A 10 -34.86 -38.51 -8.69
CA ASP A 10 -33.55 -38.86 -8.18
C ASP A 10 -32.69 -37.71 -7.65
N GLY A 11 -32.87 -37.42 -6.37
CA GLY A 11 -31.80 -36.86 -5.56
C GLY A 11 -30.70 -37.92 -5.43
N GLU A 12 -29.73 -37.89 -6.34
CA GLU A 12 -28.58 -38.79 -6.30
C GLU A 12 -27.84 -38.62 -4.95
N GLU A 13 -28.03 -39.60 -4.06
CA GLU A 13 -27.20 -39.86 -2.89
C GLU A 13 -25.77 -40.17 -3.36
N PHE A 14 -24.96 -39.13 -3.58
CA PHE A 14 -23.55 -39.32 -3.83
C PHE A 14 -22.77 -39.41 -2.53
N ALA A 15 -22.05 -40.52 -2.41
CA ALA A 15 -21.16 -40.90 -1.33
C ALA A 15 -20.49 -39.70 -0.65
N GLY A 16 -20.96 -39.43 0.58
CA GLY A 16 -20.49 -38.33 1.39
C GLY A 16 -19.00 -38.42 1.70
N SER A 17 -18.42 -37.26 1.94
CA SER A 17 -17.12 -37.08 2.59
C SER A 17 -16.95 -38.03 3.79
N ALA A 18 -15.72 -38.35 4.18
CA ALA A 18 -15.40 -39.33 5.23
C ALA A 18 -16.12 -39.13 6.61
N ASP A 19 -16.77 -37.97 6.82
CA ASP A 19 -17.55 -37.61 8.01
C ASP A 19 -19.08 -37.52 7.79
N GLY A 20 -19.60 -37.77 6.59
CA GLY A 20 -21.03 -37.72 6.25
C GLY A 20 -21.67 -36.32 6.26
N LEU A 21 -20.88 -35.27 6.48
CA LEU A 21 -21.35 -33.87 6.52
C LEU A 21 -21.32 -33.23 5.13
N THR A 22 -22.30 -32.37 4.86
CA THR A 22 -22.30 -31.52 3.68
C THR A 22 -21.19 -30.45 3.77
N PRO A 23 -20.67 -29.93 2.64
CA PRO A 23 -19.72 -28.81 2.62
C PRO A 23 -20.16 -27.63 3.49
N ARG A 24 -21.45 -27.28 3.42
CA ARG A 24 -22.04 -26.18 4.18
C ARG A 24 -21.97 -26.41 5.70
N GLU A 25 -22.19 -27.64 6.15
CA GLU A 25 -22.11 -28.01 7.57
C GLU A 25 -20.68 -28.04 8.07
N LYS A 26 -19.73 -28.53 7.25
CA LYS A 26 -18.31 -28.51 7.57
C LYS A 26 -17.80 -27.09 7.78
N VAL A 27 -18.12 -26.17 6.88
CA VAL A 27 -17.68 -24.76 7.00
C VAL A 27 -18.16 -24.10 8.30
N ARG A 28 -19.37 -24.43 8.79
CA ARG A 28 -19.87 -23.87 10.06
C ARG A 28 -19.00 -24.25 11.26
N ARG A 29 -18.26 -25.35 11.18
CA ARG A 29 -17.32 -25.82 12.20
C ARG A 29 -15.92 -25.23 12.06
N PHE A 30 -15.64 -24.51 10.97
CA PHE A 30 -14.32 -23.90 10.79
C PHE A 30 -14.01 -22.92 11.92
N PRO A 31 -12.72 -22.75 12.27
CA PRO A 31 -12.27 -21.74 13.21
C PRO A 31 -12.55 -20.32 12.68
N THR A 32 -12.58 -19.35 13.58
CA THR A 32 -12.78 -17.93 13.23
C THR A 32 -11.46 -17.17 13.04
N GLY A 33 -10.32 -17.87 13.17
CA GLY A 33 -8.98 -17.32 12.94
C GLY A 33 -8.61 -17.24 11.45
N PRO A 34 -7.43 -16.65 11.16
CA PRO A 34 -6.91 -16.58 9.81
C PRO A 34 -6.45 -17.95 9.31
N GLY A 35 -6.49 -18.16 8.00
CA GLY A 35 -6.03 -19.40 7.40
C GLY A 35 -6.37 -19.53 5.92
N VAL A 36 -6.16 -20.73 5.40
CA VAL A 36 -6.47 -21.11 4.02
C VAL A 36 -7.57 -22.15 4.01
N TYR A 37 -8.57 -21.99 3.15
CA TYR A 37 -9.60 -22.99 2.89
C TYR A 37 -9.40 -23.61 1.50
N LEU A 38 -9.78 -24.88 1.39
CA LEU A 38 -9.64 -25.72 0.21
C LEU A 38 -11.03 -26.18 -0.21
N MET A 39 -11.40 -25.99 -1.47
CA MET A 39 -12.61 -26.57 -2.05
C MET A 39 -12.22 -27.76 -2.92
N LYS A 40 -12.96 -28.86 -2.81
CA LYS A 40 -12.68 -30.12 -3.51
C LYS A 40 -13.88 -30.61 -4.31
N ASP A 41 -13.60 -31.33 -5.39
CA ASP A 41 -14.60 -32.03 -6.20
C ASP A 41 -15.00 -33.41 -5.64
N ALA A 42 -15.84 -34.14 -6.38
CA ALA A 42 -16.34 -35.47 -6.01
C ALA A 42 -15.20 -36.49 -5.83
N GLU A 43 -14.11 -36.34 -6.59
CA GLU A 43 -12.92 -37.19 -6.51
C GLU A 43 -11.94 -36.76 -5.41
N GLY A 44 -12.26 -35.72 -4.64
CA GLY A 44 -11.42 -35.18 -3.58
C GLY A 44 -10.24 -34.34 -4.07
N ARG A 45 -10.20 -33.96 -5.35
CA ARG A 45 -9.16 -33.09 -5.91
C ARG A 45 -9.43 -31.65 -5.49
N VAL A 46 -8.37 -30.92 -5.10
CA VAL A 46 -8.49 -29.51 -4.73
C VAL A 46 -8.68 -28.67 -6.00
N ILE A 47 -9.85 -28.08 -6.16
CA ILE A 47 -10.24 -27.29 -7.33
C ILE A 47 -10.10 -25.78 -7.09
N TYR A 48 -10.11 -25.34 -5.84
CA TYR A 48 -9.89 -23.95 -5.44
C TYR A 48 -9.23 -23.84 -4.06
N VAL A 49 -8.34 -22.87 -3.93
CA VAL A 49 -7.65 -22.49 -2.69
C VAL A 49 -7.89 -21.01 -2.45
N GLY A 50 -8.30 -20.65 -1.24
CA GLY A 50 -8.46 -19.24 -0.86
C GLY A 50 -8.04 -18.96 0.56
N LYS A 51 -7.56 -17.75 0.83
CA LYS A 51 -7.24 -17.28 2.19
C LYS A 51 -8.38 -16.51 2.84
N ALA A 52 -8.37 -16.45 4.17
CA ALA A 52 -9.31 -15.67 4.97
C ALA A 52 -8.66 -15.10 6.23
N VAL A 53 -9.11 -13.92 6.67
CA VAL A 53 -8.88 -13.42 8.04
C VAL A 53 -9.76 -14.17 9.04
N ASN A 54 -10.96 -14.58 8.60
CA ASN A 54 -11.88 -15.42 9.35
C ASN A 54 -12.36 -16.55 8.44
N LEU A 55 -11.82 -17.76 8.64
CA LEU A 55 -12.08 -18.94 7.83
C LEU A 55 -13.58 -19.25 7.74
N ARG A 56 -14.28 -19.31 8.87
CA ARG A 56 -15.72 -19.59 8.91
C ARG A 56 -16.53 -18.60 8.10
N ASN A 57 -16.36 -17.30 8.34
CA ASN A 57 -17.16 -16.28 7.65
C ASN A 57 -16.89 -16.27 6.15
N ARG A 58 -15.61 -16.38 5.76
CA ARG A 58 -15.22 -16.30 4.36
C ARG A 58 -15.64 -17.54 3.56
N ALA A 59 -15.42 -18.74 4.09
CA ALA A 59 -15.84 -19.96 3.40
C ALA A 59 -17.38 -20.08 3.36
N SER A 60 -18.08 -19.56 4.38
CA SER A 60 -19.55 -19.63 4.43
C SER A 60 -20.20 -18.81 3.31
N SER A 61 -19.52 -17.76 2.80
CA SER A 61 -20.08 -16.89 1.77
C SER A 61 -20.39 -17.62 0.47
N TYR A 62 -19.66 -18.69 0.16
CA TYR A 62 -19.84 -19.49 -1.06
C TYR A 62 -21.10 -20.37 -1.03
N PHE A 63 -21.67 -20.63 0.14
CA PHE A 63 -22.86 -21.47 0.32
C PHE A 63 -24.12 -20.64 0.65
N THR A 64 -24.15 -19.41 0.14
CA THR A 64 -25.30 -18.51 0.22
C THR A 64 -26.01 -18.48 -1.12
N ALA A 65 -27.34 -18.29 -1.13
CA ALA A 65 -28.13 -18.22 -2.36
C ALA A 65 -27.65 -17.11 -3.32
N ALA A 66 -26.99 -16.07 -2.80
CA ALA A 66 -26.40 -15.01 -3.60
C ALA A 66 -25.13 -15.45 -4.37
N ALA A 67 -24.36 -16.42 -3.83
CA ALA A 67 -23.14 -16.90 -4.45
C ALA A 67 -23.38 -17.84 -5.63
N GLU A 68 -24.53 -18.52 -5.67
CA GLU A 68 -24.96 -19.36 -6.80
C GLU A 68 -25.27 -18.52 -8.05
N VAL A 69 -25.63 -17.24 -7.87
CA VAL A 69 -26.03 -16.34 -8.96
C VAL A 69 -24.91 -15.36 -9.35
N ASP A 70 -23.83 -15.27 -8.56
CA ASP A 70 -22.68 -14.42 -8.87
C ASP A 70 -21.89 -15.02 -10.04
N ARG A 71 -21.78 -14.27 -11.14
CA ARG A 71 -20.98 -14.63 -12.33
C ARG A 71 -19.53 -15.03 -12.01
N ARG A 72 -18.97 -14.58 -10.89
CA ARG A 72 -17.60 -14.94 -10.48
C ARG A 72 -17.49 -16.30 -9.81
N THR A 73 -18.56 -16.83 -9.22
CA THR A 73 -18.53 -18.09 -8.46
C THR A 73 -19.50 -19.14 -8.98
N ALA A 74 -20.35 -18.77 -9.95
CA ALA A 74 -21.37 -19.64 -10.55
C ALA A 74 -20.81 -20.95 -11.10
N ASP A 75 -19.61 -20.95 -11.69
CA ASP A 75 -19.00 -22.17 -12.22
C ASP A 75 -18.28 -23.01 -11.14
N LEU A 76 -17.83 -22.37 -10.05
CA LEU A 76 -17.08 -23.04 -8.98
C LEU A 76 -18.03 -23.75 -8.01
N VAL A 77 -19.06 -23.05 -7.52
CA VAL A 77 -19.93 -23.53 -6.43
C VAL A 77 -20.57 -24.90 -6.72
N PRO A 78 -21.09 -25.18 -7.94
CA PRO A 78 -21.68 -26.48 -8.27
C PRO A 78 -20.70 -27.66 -8.23
N GLU A 79 -19.40 -27.41 -8.41
CA GLU A 79 -18.37 -28.46 -8.38
C GLU A 79 -17.88 -28.78 -6.97
N ILE A 80 -18.23 -27.97 -5.96
CA ILE A 80 -17.77 -28.19 -4.59
C ILE A 80 -18.53 -29.37 -3.96
N ARG A 81 -17.82 -30.46 -3.70
CA ARG A 81 -18.35 -31.64 -2.99
C ARG A 81 -17.75 -31.80 -1.60
N ASP A 82 -16.58 -31.22 -1.33
CA ASP A 82 -15.97 -31.22 -0.02
C ASP A 82 -15.14 -29.95 0.25
N VAL A 83 -14.90 -29.66 1.53
CA VAL A 83 -14.15 -28.48 1.98
C VAL A 83 -13.24 -28.80 3.16
N ASP A 84 -12.05 -28.22 3.15
CA ASP A 84 -11.07 -28.31 4.23
C ASP A 84 -10.46 -26.95 4.56
N PHE A 85 -9.71 -26.88 5.65
CA PHE A 85 -8.97 -25.70 6.04
C PHE A 85 -7.62 -26.03 6.67
N ILE A 86 -6.73 -25.04 6.63
CA ILE A 86 -5.48 -25.01 7.37
C ILE A 86 -5.43 -23.67 8.11
N GLU A 87 -5.35 -23.73 9.44
CA GLU A 87 -5.19 -22.53 10.26
C GLU A 87 -3.81 -21.91 10.05
N ALA A 88 -3.77 -20.59 10.00
CA ALA A 88 -2.56 -19.82 9.97
C ALA A 88 -2.41 -19.02 11.27
N GLU A 89 -1.18 -18.77 11.67
CA GLU A 89 -0.93 -17.98 12.88
C GLU A 89 -1.24 -16.49 12.66
N SER A 90 -1.18 -15.99 11.41
CA SER A 90 -1.46 -14.60 11.03
C SER A 90 -2.08 -14.47 9.62
N GLU A 91 -2.58 -13.29 9.25
CA GLU A 91 -3.03 -13.02 7.87
C GLU A 91 -1.88 -13.12 6.85
N VAL A 92 -0.66 -12.74 7.25
CA VAL A 92 0.54 -12.87 6.42
C VAL A 92 0.88 -14.34 6.20
N ASP A 93 0.79 -15.16 7.25
CA ASP A 93 1.01 -16.61 7.15
C ASP A 93 -0.04 -17.26 6.24
N ALA A 94 -1.31 -16.84 6.34
CA ALA A 94 -2.38 -17.31 5.45
C ALA A 94 -2.12 -16.94 3.98
N LEU A 95 -1.64 -15.72 3.70
CA LEU A 95 -1.28 -15.28 2.35
C LEU A 95 -0.11 -16.11 1.79
N LEU A 96 0.94 -16.33 2.58
CA LEU A 96 2.10 -17.11 2.15
C LEU A 96 1.74 -18.59 1.93
N MET A 97 0.90 -19.14 2.80
CA MET A 97 0.42 -20.51 2.70
C MET A 97 -0.48 -20.70 1.47
N GLU A 98 -1.40 -19.78 1.19
CA GLU A 98 -2.22 -19.77 -0.02
C GLU A 98 -1.34 -19.81 -1.27
N ALA A 99 -0.36 -18.91 -1.34
CA ALA A 99 0.55 -18.83 -2.47
C ALA A 99 1.33 -20.14 -2.72
N ARG A 100 1.80 -20.81 -1.65
CA ARG A 100 2.46 -22.12 -1.76
C ARG A 100 1.50 -23.19 -2.25
N LEU A 101 0.32 -23.28 -1.65
CA LEU A 101 -0.69 -24.28 -2.04
C LEU A 101 -1.15 -24.10 -3.48
N ILE A 102 -1.38 -22.86 -3.93
CA ILE A 102 -1.68 -22.59 -5.35
C ILE A 102 -0.52 -23.01 -6.24
N LYS A 103 0.73 -22.72 -5.83
CA LYS A 103 1.92 -23.11 -6.59
C LYS A 103 2.04 -24.63 -6.72
N ASP A 104 1.84 -25.36 -5.64
CA ASP A 104 2.09 -26.80 -5.57
C ASP A 104 0.92 -27.61 -6.17
N ILE A 105 -0.32 -27.15 -5.96
CA ILE A 105 -1.54 -27.87 -6.38
C ILE A 105 -1.99 -27.44 -7.79
N GLN A 106 -1.72 -26.19 -8.19
CA GLN A 106 -2.24 -25.59 -9.43
C GLN A 106 -3.76 -25.78 -9.63
N PRO A 107 -4.61 -25.34 -8.68
CA PRO A 107 -6.05 -25.59 -8.75
C PRO A 107 -6.69 -24.90 -9.96
N ARG A 108 -7.60 -25.59 -10.64
CA ARG A 108 -8.22 -25.15 -11.89
C ARG A 108 -8.86 -23.77 -11.78
N PHE A 109 -9.67 -23.53 -10.75
CA PHE A 109 -10.42 -22.28 -10.59
C PHE A 109 -9.58 -21.10 -10.09
N ASN A 110 -8.43 -21.34 -9.46
CA ASN A 110 -7.51 -20.24 -9.12
C ASN A 110 -6.93 -19.55 -10.36
N SER A 111 -6.85 -20.27 -11.49
CA SER A 111 -6.39 -19.73 -12.77
C SER A 111 -7.54 -19.13 -13.59
N LEU A 112 -8.70 -19.80 -13.64
CA LEU A 112 -9.87 -19.37 -14.42
C LEU A 112 -10.52 -18.08 -13.89
N LEU A 113 -10.52 -17.88 -12.57
CA LEU A 113 -11.15 -16.71 -11.94
C LEU A 113 -10.29 -15.43 -12.02
N LYS A 114 -9.34 -15.37 -12.95
CA LYS A 114 -8.44 -14.22 -13.10
C LYS A 114 -8.75 -13.46 -14.38
N ASP A 115 -9.05 -12.18 -14.21
CA ASP A 115 -9.20 -11.21 -15.30
C ASP A 115 -7.85 -10.99 -16.02
N ASP A 116 -7.46 -11.85 -16.98
CA ASP A 116 -6.34 -11.71 -17.94
C ASP A 116 -4.99 -11.16 -17.39
N LYS A 117 -4.78 -11.18 -16.07
CA LYS A 117 -3.66 -10.54 -15.36
C LYS A 117 -2.69 -11.60 -14.85
N THR A 118 -1.42 -11.42 -15.19
CA THR A 118 -0.31 -12.22 -14.67
C THR A 118 -0.24 -12.17 -13.15
N PHE A 119 0.05 -13.32 -12.52
CA PHE A 119 0.19 -13.39 -11.07
C PHE A 119 1.36 -12.51 -10.59
N PRO A 120 1.17 -11.70 -9.54
CA PRO A 120 2.28 -11.12 -8.83
C PRO A 120 3.08 -12.18 -8.07
N TYR A 121 4.38 -11.94 -7.98
CA TYR A 121 5.39 -12.72 -7.29
C TYR A 121 6.23 -11.82 -6.41
N LEU A 122 6.76 -12.40 -5.34
CA LEU A 122 7.84 -11.86 -4.55
C LEU A 122 9.12 -12.57 -4.99
N GLN A 123 10.09 -11.83 -5.50
CA GLN A 123 11.38 -12.36 -5.90
C GLN A 123 12.48 -11.86 -4.97
N ILE A 124 13.42 -12.74 -4.62
CA ILE A 124 14.63 -12.39 -3.88
C ILE A 124 15.82 -12.77 -4.74
N THR A 125 16.70 -11.82 -5.04
CA THR A 125 17.90 -12.11 -5.82
C THR A 125 18.90 -12.93 -5.00
N THR A 126 19.70 -13.76 -5.67
CA THR A 126 20.62 -14.69 -4.98
C THR A 126 22.08 -14.48 -5.34
N ARG A 127 22.36 -13.74 -6.42
CA ARG A 127 23.72 -13.53 -6.95
C ARG A 127 24.36 -12.21 -6.52
N GLU A 128 23.59 -11.31 -5.92
CA GLU A 128 24.10 -10.01 -5.45
C GLU A 128 24.79 -10.14 -4.09
N ASP A 129 25.74 -9.24 -3.83
CA ASP A 129 26.31 -9.04 -2.48
C ASP A 129 25.22 -8.69 -1.48
N PHE A 130 24.31 -7.80 -1.88
CA PHE A 130 23.16 -7.38 -1.10
C PHE A 130 21.86 -7.74 -1.82
N PRO A 131 21.32 -8.96 -1.61
CA PRO A 131 20.07 -9.41 -2.21
C PRO A 131 18.92 -8.40 -2.07
N ARG A 132 18.25 -8.10 -3.19
CA ARG A 132 17.04 -7.27 -3.19
C ARG A 132 15.80 -8.15 -3.15
N VAL A 133 14.76 -7.62 -2.51
CA VAL A 133 13.44 -8.23 -2.43
C VAL A 133 12.50 -7.39 -3.26
N GLU A 134 11.86 -7.97 -4.26
CA GLU A 134 11.11 -7.23 -5.27
C GLU A 134 9.73 -7.84 -5.53
N PHE A 135 8.78 -6.95 -5.82
CA PHE A 135 7.50 -7.31 -6.40
C PHE A 135 7.65 -7.39 -7.92
N THR A 136 7.25 -8.49 -8.54
CA THR A 136 7.27 -8.63 -10.00
C THR A 136 6.05 -9.40 -10.51
N ARG A 137 5.68 -9.18 -11.78
CA ARG A 137 4.74 -10.03 -12.53
C ARG A 137 5.42 -10.81 -13.65
N GLN A 138 6.71 -10.55 -13.85
CA GLN A 138 7.59 -11.16 -14.84
C GLN A 138 8.85 -11.60 -14.08
N PRO A 139 8.76 -12.72 -13.35
CA PRO A 139 9.88 -13.19 -12.56
C PRO A 139 11.05 -13.58 -13.47
N GLU A 140 12.27 -13.33 -12.99
CA GLU A 140 13.47 -13.79 -13.68
C GLU A 140 13.54 -15.32 -13.71
N SER A 141 14.10 -15.88 -14.78
CA SER A 141 14.19 -17.33 -14.98
C SER A 141 15.30 -18.00 -14.17
N SER A 142 16.32 -17.24 -13.74
CA SER A 142 17.45 -17.75 -12.96
C SER A 142 18.01 -16.69 -12.01
N GLY A 143 18.78 -17.12 -11.00
CA GLY A 143 19.42 -16.18 -10.07
C GLY A 143 18.48 -15.55 -9.04
N VAL A 144 17.23 -16.00 -8.97
CA VAL A 144 16.22 -15.52 -8.03
C VAL A 144 15.55 -16.68 -7.30
N ARG A 145 15.10 -16.40 -6.07
CA ARG A 145 14.17 -17.22 -5.31
C ARG A 145 12.77 -16.61 -5.45
N LEU A 146 11.82 -17.39 -5.95
CA LEU A 146 10.45 -16.94 -6.23
C LEU A 146 9.46 -17.47 -5.20
N TYR A 147 8.66 -16.56 -4.66
CA TYR A 147 7.50 -16.84 -3.82
C TYR A 147 6.25 -16.33 -4.53
N GLY A 148 5.16 -17.10 -4.46
CA GLY A 148 3.99 -16.91 -5.31
C GLY A 148 3.72 -18.14 -6.17
N PRO A 149 2.69 -18.10 -7.02
CA PRO A 149 1.91 -16.90 -7.38
C PRO A 149 1.00 -16.37 -6.25
N PHE A 150 0.83 -15.06 -6.16
CA PHE A 150 -0.11 -14.42 -5.21
C PHE A 150 -1.40 -13.97 -5.91
N THR A 151 -2.54 -14.15 -5.26
CA THR A 151 -3.86 -13.79 -5.81
C THR A 151 -4.09 -12.27 -5.86
N SER A 152 -3.53 -11.51 -4.92
CA SER A 152 -3.70 -10.06 -4.79
C SER A 152 -2.38 -9.29 -4.77
N ALA A 153 -2.23 -8.34 -5.71
CA ALA A 153 -1.05 -7.46 -5.77
C ALA A 153 -1.01 -6.45 -4.61
N GLY A 154 -2.17 -5.95 -4.17
CA GLY A 154 -2.27 -4.98 -3.08
C GLY A 154 -1.85 -5.59 -1.74
N GLN A 155 -2.36 -6.78 -1.43
CA GLN A 155 -2.00 -7.51 -0.22
C GLN A 155 -0.52 -7.88 -0.21
N LEU A 156 0.04 -8.33 -1.35
CA LEU A 156 1.47 -8.60 -1.45
C LEU A 156 2.31 -7.35 -1.12
N ARG A 157 1.94 -6.17 -1.63
CA ARG A 157 2.63 -4.91 -1.29
C ARG A 157 2.52 -4.57 0.19
N GLY A 158 1.34 -4.74 0.78
CA GLY A 158 1.12 -4.59 2.23
C GLY A 158 2.03 -5.50 3.03
N THR A 159 2.11 -6.78 2.64
CA THR A 159 3.00 -7.77 3.26
C THR A 159 4.47 -7.39 3.14
N ILE A 160 4.93 -6.95 1.95
CA ILE A 160 6.32 -6.48 1.78
C ILE A 160 6.64 -5.35 2.77
N ALA A 161 5.73 -4.38 2.94
CA ALA A 161 5.94 -3.26 3.86
C ALA A 161 5.99 -3.70 5.33
N VAL A 162 5.21 -4.72 5.71
CA VAL A 162 5.27 -5.32 7.06
C VAL A 162 6.60 -6.05 7.24
N LEU A 163 7.00 -6.88 6.29
CA LEU A 163 8.25 -7.64 6.34
C LEU A 163 9.48 -6.73 6.36
N GLN A 164 9.47 -5.60 5.64
CA GLN A 164 10.56 -4.61 5.69
C GLN A 164 10.77 -4.00 7.07
N LYS A 165 9.72 -3.82 7.87
CA LYS A 165 9.86 -3.32 9.24
C LYS A 165 10.56 -4.32 10.16
N ILE A 166 10.43 -5.61 9.86
CA ILE A 166 11.00 -6.70 10.65
C ILE A 166 12.43 -6.99 10.19
N PHE A 167 12.58 -7.39 8.93
CA PHE A 167 13.83 -7.89 8.36
C PHE A 167 14.70 -6.82 7.70
N ARG A 168 14.23 -5.57 7.60
CA ARG A 168 14.98 -4.40 7.14
C ARG A 168 15.76 -4.59 5.83
N PHE A 169 15.14 -5.27 4.86
CA PHE A 169 15.74 -5.53 3.56
C PHE A 169 15.51 -4.40 2.55
N ARG A 170 16.35 -4.35 1.51
CA ARG A 170 16.25 -3.39 0.42
C ARG A 170 15.25 -3.83 -0.67
N THR A 171 14.59 -2.85 -1.26
CA THR A 171 13.72 -2.97 -2.45
C THR A 171 14.19 -2.08 -3.61
N CYS A 172 15.30 -1.36 -3.44
CA CYS A 172 15.85 -0.49 -4.49
C CYS A 172 16.60 -1.28 -5.56
N SER A 173 16.67 -0.74 -6.77
CA SER A 173 17.32 -1.35 -7.95
C SER A 173 18.80 -0.99 -8.12
N LEU A 174 19.51 -0.66 -7.04
CA LEU A 174 20.94 -0.33 -7.07
C LEU A 174 21.80 -1.61 -7.19
N ASP A 175 22.81 -1.63 -8.04
CA ASP A 175 23.75 -2.75 -8.10
C ASP A 175 24.91 -2.47 -7.14
N ILE A 176 24.71 -2.87 -5.87
CA ILE A 176 25.64 -2.59 -4.78
C ILE A 176 26.68 -3.70 -4.71
N ASP A 177 27.95 -3.29 -4.83
CA ASP A 177 29.13 -4.12 -4.68
C ASP A 177 29.86 -3.65 -3.41
N GLU A 178 30.20 -4.58 -2.52
CA GLU A 178 30.89 -4.25 -1.26
C GLU A 178 32.28 -3.64 -1.48
N GLN A 179 32.93 -3.95 -2.60
CA GLN A 179 34.29 -3.50 -2.92
C GLN A 179 34.31 -2.11 -3.57
N ASP A 180 33.16 -1.63 -4.04
CA ASP A 180 33.06 -0.34 -4.72
C ASP A 180 32.98 0.81 -3.71
N GLU A 181 34.05 1.62 -3.65
CA GLU A 181 34.18 2.72 -2.70
C GLU A 181 33.11 3.81 -2.84
N ARG A 182 32.44 3.93 -4.00
CA ARG A 182 31.39 4.95 -4.20
C ARG A 182 30.26 4.82 -3.18
N TRP A 183 30.01 3.60 -2.69
CA TRP A 183 28.95 3.34 -1.72
C TRP A 183 29.26 3.95 -0.35
N ARG A 184 30.53 4.13 0.02
CA ARG A 184 30.91 4.77 1.30
C ARG A 184 30.33 6.18 1.47
N TRP A 185 30.14 6.90 0.37
CA TRP A 185 29.65 8.28 0.34
C TRP A 185 28.22 8.41 -0.17
N PHE A 186 27.61 7.30 -0.59
CA PHE A 186 26.26 7.32 -1.16
C PHE A 186 25.22 7.57 -0.07
N ARG A 187 24.37 8.57 -0.29
CA ARG A 187 23.34 8.96 0.68
C ARG A 187 22.21 7.90 0.75
N PRO A 188 21.96 7.29 1.92
CA PRO A 188 20.85 6.33 2.08
C PRO A 188 19.49 6.95 1.78
N CYS A 189 18.59 6.12 1.25
CA CYS A 189 17.21 6.52 1.00
C CYS A 189 16.36 6.57 2.29
N LEU A 190 15.11 7.00 2.15
CA LEU A 190 14.16 7.12 3.27
C LEU A 190 13.99 5.81 4.05
N LEU A 191 14.03 4.65 3.39
CA LEU A 191 13.88 3.34 4.05
C LEU A 191 14.94 3.13 5.14
N ALA A 192 16.15 3.65 4.94
CA ALA A 192 17.18 3.63 5.97
C ALA A 192 16.79 4.51 7.17
N SER A 193 16.35 5.74 6.90
CA SER A 193 15.95 6.70 7.94
C SER A 193 14.76 6.25 8.78
N ILE A 194 13.86 5.44 8.21
CA ILE A 194 12.68 4.89 8.92
C ILE A 194 12.89 3.45 9.42
N ASN A 195 14.13 2.96 9.45
CA ASN A 195 14.51 1.62 9.92
C ASN A 195 13.82 0.45 9.18
N GLN A 196 13.58 0.60 7.88
CA GLN A 196 13.05 -0.43 6.98
C GLN A 196 14.10 -1.00 6.01
N CYS A 197 15.31 -0.44 6.03
CA CYS A 197 16.46 -0.93 5.29
C CYS A 197 17.72 -0.72 6.14
N THR A 198 18.61 -1.70 6.21
CA THR A 198 19.92 -1.58 6.89
C THR A 198 20.96 -0.78 6.11
N ALA A 199 20.55 -0.14 5.01
CA ALA A 199 21.36 0.76 4.19
C ALA A 199 22.67 0.15 3.66
N PRO A 200 22.62 -1.00 2.96
CA PRO A 200 23.79 -1.54 2.26
C PRO A 200 24.33 -0.57 1.21
N CYS A 201 23.48 0.32 0.67
CA CYS A 201 23.88 1.36 -0.26
C CYS A 201 24.84 2.40 0.35
N ASN A 202 25.05 2.40 1.66
CA ASN A 202 26.07 3.20 2.32
C ASN A 202 27.07 2.36 3.11
N LEU A 203 27.11 1.05 2.86
CA LEU A 203 27.94 0.08 3.59
C LEU A 203 27.79 0.18 5.12
N ARG A 204 26.60 0.54 5.61
CA ARG A 204 26.28 0.59 7.05
C ARG A 204 26.07 -0.78 7.68
N ILE A 205 26.02 -1.82 6.84
CA ILE A 205 25.91 -3.22 7.22
C ILE A 205 26.89 -4.01 6.36
N SER A 206 27.53 -5.02 6.95
CA SER A 206 28.40 -5.93 6.21
C SER A 206 27.60 -6.80 5.26
N ARG A 207 28.24 -7.31 4.21
CA ARG A 207 27.62 -8.28 3.31
C ARG A 207 27.15 -9.54 4.05
N GLU A 208 27.92 -10.01 5.01
CA GLU A 208 27.62 -11.20 5.80
C GLU A 208 26.40 -10.99 6.70
N ASP A 209 26.32 -9.87 7.43
CA ASP A 209 25.17 -9.56 8.29
C ASP A 209 23.90 -9.33 7.46
N TYR A 210 24.03 -8.69 6.30
CA TYR A 210 22.88 -8.46 5.42
C TYR A 210 22.34 -9.77 4.82
N ARG A 211 23.24 -10.70 4.44
CA ARG A 211 22.85 -12.03 3.97
C ARG A 211 22.18 -12.85 5.05
N GLU A 212 22.57 -12.66 6.30
CA GLU A 212 21.93 -13.29 7.45
C GLU A 212 20.49 -12.75 7.66
N ASP A 213 20.26 -11.43 7.55
CA ASP A 213 18.92 -10.84 7.56
C ASP A 213 18.03 -11.43 6.43
N ILE A 214 18.60 -11.62 5.22
CA ILE A 214 17.90 -12.24 4.08
C ILE A 214 17.65 -13.74 4.29
N ARG A 215 18.55 -14.47 4.94
CA ARG A 215 18.35 -15.88 5.29
C ARG A 215 17.17 -16.04 6.24
N ARG A 216 17.05 -15.19 7.25
CA ARG A 216 15.93 -15.16 8.20
C ARG A 216 14.61 -14.86 7.50
N LEU A 217 14.60 -13.87 6.60
CA LEU A 217 13.45 -13.59 5.74
C LEU A 217 13.03 -14.83 4.93
N ARG A 218 13.99 -15.52 4.30
CA ARG A 218 13.70 -16.73 3.53
C ARG A 218 13.13 -17.85 4.41
N LEU A 219 13.72 -18.08 5.58
CA LEU A 219 13.22 -19.07 6.55
C LEU A 219 11.78 -18.78 6.95
N PHE A 220 11.44 -17.51 7.21
CA PHE A 220 10.08 -17.07 7.46
C PHE A 220 9.15 -17.33 6.26
N LEU A 221 9.56 -16.90 5.06
CA LEU A 221 8.80 -17.08 3.82
C LEU A 221 8.63 -18.54 3.39
N ASP A 222 9.48 -19.45 3.87
CA ASP A 222 9.37 -20.91 3.69
C ASP A 222 8.53 -21.56 4.81
N GLY A 223 8.05 -20.79 5.81
CA GLY A 223 7.12 -21.25 6.85
C GLY A 223 7.76 -21.60 8.18
N GLY A 224 9.06 -21.33 8.32
CA GLY A 224 9.84 -21.61 9.52
C GLY A 224 9.66 -20.59 10.65
N ARG A 225 8.46 -20.01 10.85
CA ARG A 225 8.23 -18.95 11.87
C ARG A 225 8.65 -19.39 13.27
N ARG A 226 8.21 -20.57 13.72
CA ARG A 226 8.56 -21.12 15.05
C ARG A 226 10.07 -21.38 15.19
N ALA A 227 10.68 -21.93 14.15
CA ALA A 227 12.12 -22.18 14.11
C ALA A 227 12.91 -20.86 14.18
N LEU A 228 12.48 -19.84 13.42
CA LEU A 228 13.07 -18.51 13.42
C LEU A 228 12.97 -17.83 14.79
N LEU A 229 11.80 -17.86 15.43
CA LEU A 229 11.63 -17.28 16.77
C LEU A 229 12.58 -17.92 17.78
N LYS A 230 12.69 -19.26 17.78
CA LYS A 230 13.63 -19.97 18.63
C LYS A 230 15.08 -19.55 18.37
N GLU A 231 15.46 -19.45 17.09
CA GLU A 231 16.81 -19.02 16.68
C GLU A 231 17.12 -17.59 17.16
N LEU A 232 16.17 -16.66 17.00
CA LEU A 232 16.30 -15.28 17.45
C LEU A 232 16.39 -15.17 18.97
N GLU A 233 15.59 -15.94 19.72
CA GLU A 233 15.67 -15.97 21.19
C GLU A 233 17.03 -16.44 21.68
N GLU A 234 17.58 -17.50 21.09
CA GLU A 234 18.91 -18.03 21.41
C GLU A 234 19.98 -16.98 21.08
N SER A 235 19.90 -16.33 19.91
CA SER A 235 20.82 -15.27 19.50
C SER A 235 20.74 -14.04 20.40
N MET A 236 19.55 -13.65 20.86
CA MET A 236 19.34 -12.55 21.80
C MET A 236 19.97 -12.86 23.17
N LYS A 237 19.72 -14.07 23.70
CA LYS A 237 20.30 -14.53 24.98
C LYS A 237 21.83 -14.58 24.90
N GLN A 238 22.39 -15.04 23.79
CA GLN A 238 23.83 -15.06 23.57
C GLN A 238 24.42 -13.64 23.52
N ALA A 239 23.81 -12.72 22.77
CA ALA A 239 24.26 -11.32 22.72
C ALA A 239 24.21 -10.65 24.10
N SER A 240 23.19 -10.95 24.91
CA SER A 240 23.10 -10.47 26.29
C SER A 240 24.20 -11.04 27.20
N ARG A 241 24.57 -12.32 27.04
CA ARG A 241 25.68 -12.95 27.79
C ARG A 241 27.03 -12.33 27.43
N GLU A 242 27.22 -11.97 26.17
CA GLU A 242 28.41 -11.30 25.65
C GLU A 242 28.43 -9.79 25.94
N LEU A 243 27.48 -9.27 26.73
CA LEU A 243 27.31 -7.84 27.05
C LEU A 243 27.12 -6.94 25.81
N ARG A 244 26.63 -7.50 24.69
CA ARG A 244 26.30 -6.78 23.44
C ARG A 244 24.84 -6.29 23.48
N PHE A 245 24.55 -5.36 24.38
CA PHE A 245 23.18 -4.92 24.68
C PHE A 245 22.43 -4.31 23.48
N GLU A 246 23.10 -3.55 22.61
CA GLU A 246 22.46 -2.97 21.41
C GLU A 246 21.96 -4.06 20.44
N LYS A 247 22.78 -5.09 20.23
CA LYS A 247 22.42 -6.24 19.39
C LYS A 247 21.28 -7.04 20.02
N ALA A 248 21.33 -7.26 21.34
CA ALA A 248 20.25 -7.94 22.07
C ALA A 248 18.93 -7.16 21.99
N ALA A 249 18.96 -5.83 22.16
CA ALA A 249 17.78 -4.98 22.02
C ALA A 249 17.19 -5.03 20.60
N ARG A 250 18.04 -4.98 19.56
CA ARG A 250 17.59 -5.11 18.16
C ARG A 250 16.86 -6.43 17.93
N ILE A 251 17.42 -7.56 18.38
CA ILE A 251 16.83 -8.89 18.19
C ILE A 251 15.53 -9.03 18.99
N ARG A 252 15.48 -8.50 20.22
CA ARG A 252 14.25 -8.46 21.03
C ARG A 252 13.13 -7.74 20.30
N ASP A 253 13.41 -6.57 19.74
CA ASP A 253 12.42 -5.77 19.01
C ASP A 253 11.95 -6.49 17.73
N GLU A 254 12.83 -7.26 17.07
CA GLU A 254 12.51 -8.13 15.94
C GLU A 254 11.57 -9.29 16.34
N ILE A 255 11.84 -9.95 17.47
CA ILE A 255 10.97 -11.00 18.05
C ILE A 255 9.57 -10.42 18.32
N GLN A 256 9.50 -9.27 19.02
CA GLN A 256 8.22 -8.61 19.32
C GLN A 256 7.46 -8.22 18.04
N ALA A 257 8.17 -7.79 16.99
CA ALA A 257 7.55 -7.46 15.71
C ALA A 257 7.00 -8.72 14.99
N LEU A 258 7.70 -9.85 15.06
CA LEU A 258 7.25 -11.14 14.53
C LEU A 258 6.06 -11.72 15.31
N GLU A 259 6.03 -11.56 16.64
CA GLU A 259 4.90 -12.00 17.47
C GLU A 259 3.67 -11.12 17.24
N SER A 260 3.86 -9.81 17.09
CA SER A 260 2.78 -8.84 16.84
C SER A 260 2.28 -8.78 15.39
N LEU A 261 2.74 -9.67 14.51
CA LEU A 261 2.19 -9.86 13.15
C LEU A 261 0.67 -10.13 13.17
N ASN A 262 0.14 -10.63 14.29
CA ASN A 262 -1.29 -10.90 14.50
C ASN A 262 -2.10 -9.65 14.89
N LEU A 263 -1.43 -8.58 15.35
CA LEU A 263 -2.04 -7.46 16.08
C LEU A 263 -2.13 -6.15 15.29
N ARG A 264 -1.57 -6.08 14.08
CA ARG A 264 -1.66 -4.89 13.23
C ARG A 264 -2.67 -5.10 12.11
N GLY A 265 -3.68 -4.25 12.13
CA GLY A 265 -4.94 -4.40 11.43
C GLY A 265 -4.82 -4.59 9.92
N ASP A 266 -5.90 -5.14 9.39
CA ASP A 266 -6.35 -5.20 8.00
C ASP A 266 -5.26 -4.85 6.98
N LEU A 267 -4.71 -5.86 6.29
CA LEU A 267 -3.78 -5.66 5.15
C LEU A 267 -4.38 -4.68 4.11
N GLU A 268 -5.71 -4.48 4.11
CA GLU A 268 -6.43 -3.46 3.35
C GLU A 268 -6.34 -2.04 3.95
N SER A 269 -6.34 -1.88 5.28
CA SER A 269 -6.18 -0.59 5.98
C SER A 269 -4.74 -0.08 6.02
N HIS A 270 -3.78 -0.96 5.80
CA HIS A 270 -2.36 -0.64 5.62
C HIS A 270 -1.89 -0.72 4.17
N ALA A 271 -2.78 -1.06 3.23
CA ALA A 271 -2.60 -0.66 1.85
C ALA A 271 -2.53 0.87 1.84
N GLN A 272 -1.33 1.41 1.63
CA GLN A 272 -1.26 2.80 1.18
C GLN A 272 -2.19 2.88 -0.04
N PRO A 273 -3.17 3.79 -0.03
CA PRO A 273 -4.21 3.84 -1.04
C PRO A 273 -3.56 3.85 -2.41
N GLU A 274 -4.08 2.99 -3.28
CA GLU A 274 -3.66 2.73 -4.66
C GLU A 274 -2.59 3.69 -5.19
N VAL A 275 -1.35 3.42 -4.81
CA VAL A 275 -0.23 3.98 -5.55
C VAL A 275 -0.14 3.12 -6.79
N PHE A 276 -0.69 3.63 -7.90
CA PHE A 276 -0.44 3.10 -9.23
C PHE A 276 1.00 2.60 -9.30
N TYR A 277 1.23 1.42 -9.88
CA TYR A 277 2.59 0.96 -10.15
C TYR A 277 3.26 2.03 -11.02
N THR A 278 3.99 2.91 -10.35
CA THR A 278 4.85 3.95 -10.88
C THR A 278 6.22 3.49 -10.45
N ASP A 279 7.03 3.02 -11.38
CA ASP A 279 8.46 2.92 -11.18
C ASP A 279 8.95 4.37 -10.99
N PRO A 280 9.28 4.82 -9.76
CA PRO A 280 9.53 6.23 -9.50
C PRO A 280 10.71 6.73 -10.34
N ARG A 281 11.70 5.88 -10.59
CA ARG A 281 12.87 6.22 -11.41
C ARG A 281 12.46 6.48 -12.86
N LYS A 282 11.64 5.61 -13.46
CA LYS A 282 11.12 5.84 -14.82
C LYS A 282 10.19 7.04 -14.90
N GLY A 283 9.40 7.28 -13.87
CA GLY A 283 8.52 8.46 -13.79
C GLY A 283 9.33 9.75 -13.78
N LEU A 284 10.33 9.82 -12.90
CA LEU A 284 11.24 10.96 -12.78
C LEU A 284 12.07 11.20 -14.04
N GLU A 285 12.60 10.14 -14.64
CA GLU A 285 13.33 10.22 -15.92
C GLU A 285 12.42 10.70 -17.05
N GLY A 286 11.17 10.24 -17.07
CA GLY A 286 10.16 10.71 -18.01
C GLY A 286 9.82 12.19 -17.81
N LEU A 287 9.72 12.66 -16.56
CA LEU A 287 9.50 14.08 -16.26
C LEU A 287 10.68 14.96 -16.68
N ARG A 288 11.92 14.51 -16.42
CA ARG A 288 13.13 15.21 -16.89
C ARG A 288 13.08 15.43 -18.41
N LYS A 289 12.78 14.37 -19.17
CA LYS A 289 12.69 14.44 -20.63
C LYS A 289 11.53 15.31 -21.11
N LEU A 290 10.36 15.16 -20.49
CA LEU A 290 9.16 15.94 -20.84
C LEU A 290 9.39 17.44 -20.68
N LEU A 291 9.99 17.84 -19.56
CA LEU A 291 10.13 19.24 -19.17
C LEU A 291 11.49 19.84 -19.55
N GLY A 292 12.35 19.07 -20.24
CA GLY A 292 13.68 19.53 -20.65
C GLY A 292 14.61 19.90 -19.48
N LEU A 293 14.44 19.26 -18.31
CA LEU A 293 15.25 19.57 -17.13
C LEU A 293 16.67 19.04 -17.29
N SER A 294 17.65 19.81 -16.81
CA SER A 294 19.07 19.39 -16.80
C SER A 294 19.30 18.18 -15.88
N GLU A 295 18.63 18.17 -14.73
CA GLU A 295 18.74 17.14 -13.69
C GLU A 295 17.40 16.43 -13.45
N ILE A 296 17.46 15.26 -12.82
CA ILE A 296 16.27 14.51 -12.42
C ILE A 296 15.58 15.26 -11.26
N PRO A 297 14.27 15.60 -11.33
CA PRO A 297 13.61 16.38 -10.30
C PRO A 297 13.35 15.55 -9.04
N ARG A 298 14.26 15.57 -8.07
CA ARG A 298 14.22 14.70 -6.90
C ARG A 298 13.18 15.15 -5.89
N ARG A 299 13.10 16.44 -5.59
CA ARG A 299 12.12 17.04 -4.67
C ARG A 299 10.99 17.67 -5.46
N ILE A 300 9.80 17.09 -5.37
CA ILE A 300 8.61 17.58 -6.04
C ILE A 300 7.59 18.02 -4.99
N GLU A 301 7.00 19.20 -5.12
CA GLU A 301 5.87 19.64 -4.29
C GLU A 301 4.58 19.65 -5.12
N GLY A 302 3.50 19.10 -4.58
CA GLY A 302 2.17 19.07 -5.18
C GLY A 302 1.20 19.94 -4.39
N LEU A 303 0.48 20.83 -5.07
CA LEU A 303 -0.48 21.76 -4.46
C LEU A 303 -1.90 21.47 -4.95
N ASP A 304 -2.83 21.33 -4.00
CA ASP A 304 -4.27 21.19 -4.24
C ASP A 304 -5.05 22.24 -3.42
N ILE A 305 -6.13 22.80 -4.00
CA ILE A 305 -7.05 23.73 -3.32
C ILE A 305 -8.37 22.99 -3.09
N ALA A 306 -8.77 22.88 -1.82
CA ALA A 306 -10.01 22.24 -1.42
C ALA A 306 -10.97 23.22 -0.74
N HIS A 307 -12.22 23.22 -1.19
CA HIS A 307 -13.31 23.98 -0.59
C HIS A 307 -14.00 23.17 0.51
N LEU A 308 -14.09 23.71 1.72
CA LEU A 308 -14.91 23.12 2.78
C LEU A 308 -16.38 23.52 2.59
N GLN A 309 -17.31 22.71 3.11
CA GLN A 309 -18.70 23.11 3.23
C GLN A 309 -18.82 24.11 4.39
N GLY A 310 -19.10 25.37 4.06
CA GLY A 310 -18.88 26.54 4.93
C GLY A 310 -17.65 27.29 4.42
N SER A 311 -17.70 28.62 4.37
CA SER A 311 -16.82 29.56 3.64
C SER A 311 -15.30 29.54 3.93
N GLU A 312 -14.73 28.43 4.40
CA GLU A 312 -13.31 28.23 4.62
C GLU A 312 -12.67 27.47 3.45
N THR A 313 -11.65 28.08 2.82
CA THR A 313 -10.83 27.42 1.80
C THR A 313 -9.54 26.91 2.44
N VAL A 314 -9.10 25.71 2.06
CA VAL A 314 -7.84 25.12 2.56
C VAL A 314 -7.01 24.61 1.39
N ALA A 315 -5.73 24.96 1.40
CA ALA A 315 -4.76 24.38 0.49
C ALA A 315 -3.97 23.26 1.15
N SER A 316 -3.70 22.22 0.38
CA SER A 316 -2.90 21.07 0.78
C SER A 316 -1.65 21.02 -0.08
N LEU A 317 -0.49 21.02 0.57
CA LEU A 317 0.81 20.87 -0.06
C LEU A 317 1.43 19.55 0.38
N VAL A 318 1.70 18.68 -0.59
CA VAL A 318 2.39 17.40 -0.39
C VAL A 318 3.78 17.48 -0.98
N GLN A 319 4.71 16.74 -0.39
CA GLN A 319 6.09 16.69 -0.83
C GLN A 319 6.47 15.28 -1.22
N PHE A 320 7.20 15.13 -2.32
CA PHE A 320 7.74 13.89 -2.82
C PHE A 320 9.26 14.01 -2.90
N ILE A 321 9.96 12.95 -2.51
CA ILE A 321 11.42 12.82 -2.64
C ILE A 321 11.69 11.52 -3.38
N ASP A 322 12.44 11.62 -4.48
CA ASP A 322 12.76 10.49 -5.36
C ASP A 322 11.49 9.75 -5.85
N GLY A 323 10.44 10.53 -6.16
CA GLY A 323 9.17 10.04 -6.67
C GLY A 323 8.32 9.28 -5.63
N LEU A 324 8.67 9.37 -4.35
CA LEU A 324 7.95 8.76 -3.24
C LEU A 324 7.41 9.84 -2.27
N PRO A 325 6.22 9.63 -1.65
CA PRO A 325 5.67 10.56 -0.68
C PRO A 325 6.57 10.78 0.54
N PHE A 326 6.85 12.03 0.85
CA PHE A 326 7.53 12.46 2.07
C PHE A 326 6.56 13.19 3.01
N LYS A 327 5.79 12.40 3.77
CA LYS A 327 4.74 12.89 4.69
C LYS A 327 5.20 13.97 5.70
N PRO A 328 6.43 13.92 6.26
CA PRO A 328 6.90 15.00 7.15
C PRO A 328 7.00 16.38 6.47
N GLY A 329 7.13 16.41 5.13
CA GLY A 329 7.13 17.63 4.33
C GLY A 329 5.74 18.21 4.06
N TYR A 330 4.65 17.53 4.47
CA TYR A 330 3.29 17.95 4.11
C TYR A 330 2.88 19.17 4.91
N ARG A 331 2.18 20.10 4.26
CA ARG A 331 1.70 21.34 4.88
C ARG A 331 0.26 21.60 4.50
N LYS A 332 -0.46 22.24 5.42
CA LYS A 332 -1.83 22.71 5.21
C LYS A 332 -1.85 24.20 5.44
N PHE A 333 -2.51 24.91 4.54
CA PHE A 333 -2.69 26.35 4.64
C PHE A 333 -4.17 26.63 4.75
N ARG A 334 -4.60 27.19 5.88
CA ARG A 334 -5.91 27.81 5.98
C ARG A 334 -5.81 29.18 5.31
N ILE A 335 -6.65 29.39 4.30
CA ILE A 335 -6.75 30.65 3.55
C ILE A 335 -7.50 31.65 4.43
N GLN A 336 -6.96 32.85 4.59
CA GLN A 336 -7.49 33.87 5.50
C GLN A 336 -7.94 35.13 4.77
N THR A 337 -7.36 35.42 3.60
CA THR A 337 -7.51 36.73 2.95
C THR A 337 -8.52 36.75 1.80
N VAL A 338 -9.29 35.68 1.62
CA VAL A 338 -10.20 35.51 0.47
C VAL A 338 -11.62 35.30 0.96
N ASP A 339 -12.51 36.24 0.64
CA ASP A 339 -13.95 36.11 0.88
C ASP A 339 -14.60 35.34 -0.28
N GLY A 340 -15.07 34.12 -0.02
CA GLY A 340 -15.75 33.26 -1.00
C GLY A 340 -14.84 32.26 -1.72
N VAL A 341 -15.36 31.68 -2.80
CA VAL A 341 -14.71 30.61 -3.59
C VAL A 341 -13.89 31.24 -4.71
N ASP A 342 -12.66 31.65 -4.41
CA ASP A 342 -11.67 32.09 -5.42
C ASP A 342 -10.37 31.27 -5.30
N ASP A 343 -10.23 30.30 -6.20
CA ASP A 343 -9.08 29.41 -6.28
C ASP A 343 -7.80 30.15 -6.66
N PHE A 344 -7.88 31.18 -7.49
CA PHE A 344 -6.72 31.96 -7.92
C PHE A 344 -6.17 32.78 -6.75
N ALA A 345 -7.04 33.47 -6.01
CA ALA A 345 -6.63 34.19 -4.80
C ALA A 345 -6.07 33.24 -3.73
N SER A 346 -6.68 32.06 -3.56
CA SER A 346 -6.21 31.06 -2.60
C SER A 346 -4.82 30.53 -2.95
N MET A 347 -4.54 30.22 -4.22
CA MET A 347 -3.19 29.82 -4.64
C MET A 347 -2.18 30.95 -4.48
N ARG A 348 -2.54 32.19 -4.84
CA ARG A 348 -1.67 33.37 -4.65
C ARG A 348 -1.22 33.50 -3.19
N GLU A 349 -2.14 33.34 -2.24
CA GLU A 349 -1.83 33.39 -0.80
C GLU A 349 -0.82 32.30 -0.40
N VAL A 350 -1.04 31.06 -0.86
CA VAL A 350 -0.19 29.91 -0.50
C VAL A 350 1.20 30.03 -1.10
N ILE A 351 1.31 30.39 -2.38
CA ILE A 351 2.59 30.58 -3.07
C ILE A 351 3.38 31.70 -2.39
N THR A 352 2.74 32.84 -2.12
CA THR A 352 3.36 33.95 -1.36
C THR A 352 3.92 33.46 -0.03
N ARG A 353 3.10 32.84 0.82
CA ARG A 353 3.52 32.39 2.15
C ARG A 353 4.62 31.33 2.11
N ARG A 354 4.54 30.39 1.16
CA ARG A 354 5.51 29.28 1.06
C ARG A 354 6.85 29.74 0.53
N PHE A 355 6.86 30.48 -0.58
CA PHE A 355 8.08 30.79 -1.31
C PHE A 355 8.79 32.03 -0.81
N THR A 356 8.08 33.02 -0.25
CA THR A 356 8.73 34.11 0.49
C THR A 356 9.50 33.54 1.68
N ARG A 357 8.89 32.65 2.47
CA ARG A 357 9.58 32.01 3.60
C ARG A 357 10.80 31.19 3.16
N LEU A 358 10.68 30.37 2.11
CA LEU A 358 11.83 29.61 1.59
C LEU A 358 12.97 30.53 1.14
N ASN A 359 12.64 31.63 0.48
CA ASN A 359 13.61 32.62 0.02
C ASN A 359 14.28 33.34 1.21
N ASP A 360 13.51 33.77 2.20
CA ASP A 360 14.01 34.50 3.37
C ASP A 360 14.86 33.61 4.29
N GLU A 361 14.51 32.33 4.42
CA GLU A 361 15.25 31.34 5.22
C GLU A 361 16.45 30.74 4.46
N GLY A 362 16.63 31.08 3.17
CA GLY A 362 17.68 30.51 2.32
C GLY A 362 17.52 29.00 2.07
N GLU A 363 16.31 28.46 2.23
CA GLU A 363 16.01 27.07 1.94
C GLU A 363 15.90 26.86 0.42
N ALA A 364 16.49 25.79 -0.09
CA ALA A 364 16.36 25.46 -1.51
C ALA A 364 14.89 25.29 -1.92
N PHE A 365 14.56 25.60 -3.17
CA PHE A 365 13.24 25.42 -3.77
C PHE A 365 13.04 23.99 -4.31
N PRO A 366 11.80 23.47 -4.39
CA PRO A 366 11.56 22.19 -5.03
C PRO A 366 12.08 22.17 -6.47
N ASP A 367 12.53 21.00 -6.91
CA ASP A 367 13.02 20.79 -8.28
C ASP A 367 11.86 20.80 -9.29
N LEU A 368 10.64 20.55 -8.82
CA LEU A 368 9.40 20.66 -9.58
C LEU A 368 8.23 21.02 -8.67
N LEU A 369 7.39 21.96 -9.11
CA LEU A 369 6.10 22.30 -8.49
C LEU A 369 4.95 21.82 -9.39
N LEU A 370 4.09 20.96 -8.86
CA LEU A 370 2.86 20.50 -9.52
C LEU A 370 1.65 21.22 -8.93
N ILE A 371 0.84 21.84 -9.79
CA ILE A 371 -0.43 22.45 -9.43
C ILE A 371 -1.58 21.55 -9.89
N ASP A 372 -2.51 21.22 -8.99
CA ASP A 372 -3.75 20.54 -9.37
C ASP A 372 -4.69 21.52 -10.08
N GLY A 373 -4.59 21.51 -11.41
CA GLY A 373 -5.63 21.94 -12.32
C GLY A 373 -5.12 22.64 -13.58
N GLY A 374 -5.89 23.60 -14.08
CA GLY A 374 -5.82 24.05 -15.48
C GLY A 374 -4.83 25.18 -15.77
N LYS A 375 -4.73 25.56 -17.05
CA LYS A 375 -3.87 26.65 -17.55
C LYS A 375 -4.05 27.97 -16.80
N GLY A 376 -5.28 28.33 -16.45
CA GLY A 376 -5.56 29.56 -15.69
C GLY A 376 -4.89 29.56 -14.32
N GLN A 377 -4.85 28.40 -13.64
CA GLN A 377 -4.27 28.28 -12.31
C GLN A 377 -2.74 28.31 -12.38
N LEU A 378 -2.17 27.66 -13.39
CA LEU A 378 -0.75 27.79 -13.70
C LEU A 378 -0.35 29.25 -13.92
N ASN A 379 -1.08 29.99 -14.76
CA ASN A 379 -0.79 31.40 -15.03
C ASN A 379 -0.86 32.26 -13.76
N ALA A 380 -1.88 32.07 -12.92
CA ALA A 380 -1.99 32.79 -11.65
C ALA A 380 -0.78 32.55 -10.72
N VAL A 381 -0.29 31.30 -10.65
CA VAL A 381 0.92 30.96 -9.89
C VAL A 381 2.15 31.66 -10.48
N MET A 382 2.31 31.65 -11.80
CA MET A 382 3.45 32.31 -12.46
C MET A 382 3.43 33.84 -12.28
N GLU A 383 2.26 34.47 -12.38
CA GLU A 383 2.07 35.90 -12.08
C GLU A 383 2.45 36.22 -10.62
N THR A 384 2.15 35.32 -9.69
CA THR A 384 2.54 35.48 -8.27
C THR A 384 4.05 35.55 -8.12
N PHE A 385 4.79 34.63 -8.76
CA PHE A 385 6.26 34.64 -8.72
C PHE A 385 6.85 35.93 -9.32
N GLN A 386 6.27 36.43 -10.42
CA GLN A 386 6.66 37.70 -11.01
C GLN A 386 6.44 38.88 -10.06
N LEU A 387 5.29 38.94 -9.39
CA LEU A 387 4.98 39.98 -8.41
C LEU A 387 5.92 39.96 -7.21
N LEU A 388 6.30 38.77 -6.75
CA LEU A 388 7.26 38.58 -5.65
C LEU A 388 8.71 38.82 -6.07
N GLN A 389 8.98 38.96 -7.37
CA GLN A 389 10.33 39.03 -7.94
C GLN A 389 11.20 37.83 -7.55
N ILE A 390 10.57 36.67 -7.38
CA ILE A 390 11.24 35.40 -7.06
C ILE A 390 11.26 34.54 -8.32
N ALA A 391 12.43 34.01 -8.68
CA ALA A 391 12.53 33.07 -9.79
C ALA A 391 11.73 31.78 -9.45
N PRO A 392 10.74 31.40 -10.28
CA PRO A 392 9.94 30.21 -10.01
C PRO A 392 10.77 28.94 -10.18
N PRO A 393 10.54 27.88 -9.38
CA PRO A 393 11.03 26.56 -9.74
C PRO A 393 10.35 26.09 -11.04
N PRO A 394 10.88 25.06 -11.72
CA PRO A 394 10.13 24.37 -12.77
C PRO A 394 8.72 24.05 -12.27
N THR A 395 7.69 24.50 -12.99
CA THR A 395 6.30 24.43 -12.54
C THR A 395 5.44 23.87 -13.65
N VAL A 396 4.51 22.98 -13.31
CA VAL A 396 3.54 22.37 -14.23
C VAL A 396 2.17 22.30 -13.60
N SER A 397 1.11 22.26 -14.41
CA SER A 397 -0.23 21.95 -13.93
C SER A 397 -0.81 20.73 -14.63
N LEU A 398 -1.62 19.96 -13.91
CA LEU A 398 -2.28 18.76 -14.42
C LEU A 398 -3.81 18.94 -14.36
N ALA A 399 -4.46 19.01 -15.53
CA ALA A 399 -5.91 19.20 -15.59
C ALA A 399 -6.67 17.86 -15.48
N LYS A 400 -7.61 17.78 -14.53
CA LYS A 400 -8.31 16.54 -14.13
C LYS A 400 -9.16 15.85 -15.21
N ARG A 401 -9.72 16.57 -16.18
CA ARG A 401 -10.67 15.97 -17.16
C ARG A 401 -9.99 15.16 -18.25
N GLU A 402 -8.91 15.69 -18.81
CA GLU A 402 -8.20 15.09 -19.95
C GLU A 402 -6.76 14.67 -19.62
N GLU A 403 -6.34 14.82 -18.36
CA GLU A 403 -4.97 14.53 -17.91
C GLU A 403 -3.91 15.30 -18.72
N GLU A 404 -4.28 16.53 -19.11
CA GLU A 404 -3.45 17.44 -19.87
C GLU A 404 -2.43 18.13 -18.97
N ILE A 405 -1.17 18.14 -19.43
CA ILE A 405 -0.06 18.76 -18.70
C ILE A 405 0.22 20.12 -19.34
N TYR A 406 0.07 21.18 -18.56
CA TYR A 406 0.38 22.54 -18.99
C TYR A 406 1.74 22.96 -18.45
N VAL A 407 2.56 23.53 -19.33
CA VAL A 407 3.90 24.04 -19.03
C VAL A 407 3.92 25.56 -19.30
N PRO A 408 4.53 26.38 -18.42
CA PRO A 408 4.63 27.82 -18.62
C PRO A 408 5.31 28.18 -19.94
N GLY A 409 4.74 29.13 -20.68
CA GLY A 409 5.28 29.61 -21.96
C GLY A 409 4.84 28.78 -23.18
N GLU A 410 4.17 27.65 -22.98
CA GLU A 410 3.67 26.82 -24.09
C GLU A 410 2.17 27.10 -24.39
N SER A 411 1.84 27.14 -25.68
CA SER A 411 0.46 27.39 -26.13
C SER A 411 -0.43 26.15 -25.99
N GLU A 412 0.10 24.97 -26.33
CA GLU A 412 -0.60 23.69 -26.34
C GLU A 412 -0.22 22.81 -25.13
N PRO A 413 -1.17 22.04 -24.56
CA PRO A 413 -0.86 21.10 -23.49
C PRO A 413 -0.16 19.83 -24.01
N HIS A 414 0.70 19.26 -23.19
CA HIS A 414 1.27 17.94 -23.43
C HIS A 414 0.25 16.85 -23.11
N ARG A 415 -0.04 16.00 -24.10
CA ARG A 415 -0.90 14.82 -23.95
C ARG A 415 -0.04 13.57 -23.97
N LEU A 416 0.07 12.91 -22.82
CA LEU A 416 0.84 11.68 -22.69
C LEU A 416 -0.05 10.44 -22.78
N SER A 417 0.51 9.34 -23.30
CA SER A 417 -0.13 8.03 -23.24
C SER A 417 -0.44 7.65 -21.78
N ARG A 418 -1.57 7.00 -21.54
CA ARG A 418 -1.97 6.46 -20.21
C ARG A 418 -0.97 5.45 -19.64
N HIS A 419 -0.07 4.92 -20.47
CA HIS A 419 1.03 4.04 -20.07
C HIS A 419 2.32 4.79 -19.70
N SER A 420 2.37 6.12 -19.87
CA SER A 420 3.52 6.94 -19.53
C SER A 420 3.78 6.95 -18.02
N TRP A 421 5.02 6.64 -17.64
CA TRP A 421 5.47 6.69 -16.25
C TRP A 421 5.47 8.11 -15.69
N ALA A 422 5.76 9.11 -16.52
CA ALA A 422 5.74 10.52 -16.12
C ALA A 422 4.32 10.96 -15.74
N LEU A 423 3.34 10.63 -16.58
CA LEU A 423 1.94 10.94 -16.31
C LEU A 423 1.46 10.27 -15.02
N ARG A 424 1.77 8.99 -14.83
CA ARG A 424 1.42 8.25 -13.62
C ARG A 424 2.03 8.85 -12.35
N LEU A 425 3.25 9.39 -12.43
CA LEU A 425 3.87 10.07 -11.30
C LEU A 425 3.17 11.38 -10.98
N LEU A 426 2.81 12.20 -11.99
CA LEU A 426 2.05 13.43 -11.77
C LEU A 426 0.66 13.15 -11.20
N GLN A 427 -0.03 12.14 -11.73
CA GLN A 427 -1.32 11.68 -11.19
C GLN A 427 -1.17 11.24 -9.73
N TYR A 428 -0.11 10.50 -9.40
CA TYR A 428 0.12 10.06 -8.03
C TYR A 428 0.34 11.24 -7.07
N ILE A 429 1.12 12.25 -7.47
CA ILE A 429 1.34 13.44 -6.65
C ILE A 429 0.04 14.21 -6.45
N ARG A 430 -0.76 14.40 -7.52
CA ARG A 430 -2.09 15.03 -7.46
C ARG A 430 -3.03 14.28 -6.52
N ASP A 431 -3.17 12.97 -6.72
CA ASP A 431 -4.11 12.16 -5.97
C ASP A 431 -3.73 12.12 -4.48
N GLU A 432 -2.44 12.15 -4.15
CA GLU A 432 -1.96 12.26 -2.77
C GLU A 432 -2.23 13.64 -2.16
N ALA A 433 -2.10 14.73 -2.94
CA ALA A 433 -2.49 16.08 -2.53
C ALA A 433 -3.99 16.14 -2.20
N HIS A 434 -4.81 15.60 -3.11
CA HIS A 434 -6.25 15.52 -2.96
C HIS A 434 -6.66 14.66 -1.76
N ARG A 435 -6.01 13.51 -1.57
CA ARG A 435 -6.24 12.63 -0.40
C ARG A 435 -5.90 13.34 0.90
N PHE A 436 -4.77 14.06 0.94
CA PHE A 436 -4.33 14.77 2.13
C PHE A 436 -5.29 15.92 2.51
N ALA A 437 -5.89 16.56 1.49
CA ALA A 437 -6.99 17.49 1.66
C ALA A 437 -8.20 16.78 2.28
N GLN A 438 -8.74 15.74 1.65
CA GLN A 438 -9.92 15.00 2.10
C GLN A 438 -9.83 14.46 3.54
N HIS A 439 -8.68 13.90 3.94
CA HIS A 439 -8.47 13.41 5.31
C HIS A 439 -8.65 14.53 6.38
N TYR A 440 -8.41 15.79 6.02
CA TYR A 440 -8.67 16.93 6.88
C TYR A 440 -10.18 17.15 7.14
N HIS A 441 -11.00 17.04 6.09
CA HIS A 441 -12.46 17.18 6.17
C HIS A 441 -13.05 16.17 7.16
N HIS A 442 -12.54 14.93 7.15
CA HIS A 442 -12.98 13.89 8.09
C HIS A 442 -12.60 14.19 9.55
N MET A 443 -11.39 14.71 9.80
CA MET A 443 -10.98 15.08 11.17
C MET A 443 -11.75 16.28 11.71
N LEU A 444 -12.03 17.29 10.89
CA LEU A 444 -12.82 18.45 11.29
C LEU A 444 -14.28 18.10 11.58
N ARG A 445 -14.90 17.20 10.80
CA ARG A 445 -16.25 16.67 11.07
C ARG A 445 -16.34 15.98 12.42
N ARG A 446 -15.34 15.18 12.80
CA ARG A 446 -15.27 14.54 14.14
C ARG A 446 -15.17 15.57 15.27
N ARG A 447 -14.41 16.64 15.06
CA ARG A 447 -14.23 17.70 16.07
C ARG A 447 -15.48 18.58 16.22
N SER A 448 -16.18 18.89 15.12
CA SER A 448 -17.43 19.66 15.15
C SER A 448 -18.60 18.86 15.71
N SER A 449 -18.68 17.55 15.47
CA SER A 449 -19.69 16.66 16.08
C SER A 449 -19.50 16.52 17.60
N LEU A 450 -18.25 16.46 18.08
CA LEU A 450 -17.94 16.45 19.52
C LEU A 450 -18.28 17.80 20.18
N GLY A 451 -17.99 18.92 19.52
CA GLY A 451 -18.35 20.25 20.01
C GLY A 451 -19.86 20.53 20.05
N GLN A 452 -20.65 19.92 19.16
CA GLN A 452 -22.12 20.00 19.22
C GLN A 452 -22.71 19.15 20.36
N GLN A 453 -22.14 17.97 20.65
CA GLN A 453 -22.54 17.16 21.80
C GLN A 453 -22.23 17.84 23.14
N GLU A 454 -21.08 18.51 23.27
CA GLU A 454 -20.74 19.28 24.47
C GLU A 454 -21.63 20.52 24.65
N ARG A 455 -22.00 21.21 23.55
CA ARG A 455 -22.93 22.36 23.60
C ARG A 455 -24.38 21.94 23.91
N GLN A 456 -24.82 20.76 23.47
CA GLN A 456 -26.13 20.21 23.83
C GLN A 456 -26.15 19.66 25.27
N GLY A 457 -25.06 19.04 25.75
CA GLY A 457 -24.91 18.60 27.14
C GLY A 457 -24.92 19.75 28.16
N ARG A 458 -24.24 20.86 27.85
CA ARG A 458 -24.24 22.06 28.71
C ARG A 458 -25.58 22.80 28.76
N ARG A 459 -26.44 22.68 27.73
CA ARG A 459 -27.81 23.25 27.76
C ARG A 459 -28.80 22.40 28.56
N ARG A 460 -28.57 21.09 28.72
CA ARG A 460 -29.40 20.21 29.57
C ARG A 460 -29.05 20.28 31.07
N GLY A 461 -27.82 20.67 31.42
CA GLY A 461 -27.38 20.80 32.82
C GLY A 461 -27.85 22.06 33.56
N LYS A 462 -28.38 23.08 32.87
CA LYS A 462 -28.70 24.38 33.48
C LYS A 462 -30.18 24.59 33.85
N ARG A 463 -31.00 23.53 33.85
CA ARG A 463 -32.45 23.58 34.15
C ARG A 463 -32.89 22.75 35.37
N ARG A 464 -31.97 22.24 36.19
CA ARG A 464 -32.32 21.42 37.37
C ARG A 464 -31.96 22.00 38.74
N ASP A 465 -31.27 23.12 38.82
CA ASP A 465 -30.97 23.78 40.09
C ASP A 465 -31.76 25.08 40.20
N GLY A 466 -32.96 25.01 40.76
CA GLY A 466 -33.81 26.18 40.97
C GLY A 466 -35.29 25.86 41.22
N ALA A 467 -35.57 24.99 42.20
CA ALA A 467 -36.89 24.87 42.84
C ALA A 467 -36.75 24.05 44.14
N ASP A 468 -36.25 24.70 45.20
CA ASP A 468 -36.73 24.48 46.57
C ASP A 468 -36.26 25.66 47.42
N GLY A 469 -37.22 26.46 47.86
CA GLY A 469 -37.08 27.71 48.59
C GLY A 469 -38.47 28.28 48.84
#